data_AF-A0A7X5WVZ3-F1
#
_entry.id   AF-A0A7X5WVZ3-F1
#
_cell.length_a   1.000
_cell.length_b   1.000
_cell.length_c   1.000
_cell.angle_alpha   90.00
_cell.angle_beta   90.00
_cell.angle_gamma   90.00
#
_symmetry.space_group_name_H-M   'P 1'
#
loop_
_entity.id
_entity.type
_entity.pdbx_description
1 polymer ?
#
loop_
_entity_poly.entity_id
_entity_poly.type
_entity_poly.pdbx_seq_one_letter_code
_entity_poly.pdbx_strand_id
1 'polypeptide(L)'
;GLTLFTGSVWGRPTWNTYWDWGDVRLVTTLILFLMLVGYLAVRSLGGDDRVVATRAAVVGLLAAINVPIVNRSVEWWFDRTLHQQSSLTDGDLEDWTLFTLVLGIVVWVLFFVWAMIHRFRIGWLEREVRAGDLDRALVERRAEATLGDGGAR
;
A
#
# COMPACT_ATOMS: atom_id res chain seq x y z
N GLY A 1 -11.16 -3.16 -1.93
CA GLY A 1 -12.21 -4.18 -1.97
C GLY A 1 -13.39 -3.73 -1.15
N LEU A 2 -13.25 -3.76 0.19
CA LEU A 2 -14.33 -3.39 1.12
C LEU A 2 -14.95 -2.03 0.82
N THR A 3 -14.14 -0.97 0.70
CA THR A 3 -14.63 0.40 0.42
C THR A 3 -15.45 0.49 -0.87
N LEU A 4 -15.03 -0.18 -1.95
CA LEU A 4 -15.77 -0.20 -3.22
C LEU A 4 -17.11 -0.93 -3.05
N PHE A 5 -17.11 -2.06 -2.35
CA PHE A 5 -18.31 -2.84 -2.12
C PHE A 5 -19.31 -2.09 -1.23
N THR A 6 -18.89 -1.64 -0.06
CA THR A 6 -19.76 -0.91 0.87
C THR A 6 -20.20 0.42 0.29
N GLY A 7 -19.32 1.11 -0.45
CA GLY A 7 -19.66 2.33 -1.18
C GLY A 7 -20.69 2.08 -2.28
N SER A 8 -20.57 0.98 -3.03
CA SER A 8 -21.55 0.58 -4.05
C SER A 8 -22.92 0.29 -3.44
N VAL A 9 -22.97 -0.45 -2.34
CA VAL A 9 -24.22 -0.73 -1.60
C VAL A 9 -24.85 0.58 -1.09
N TRP A 10 -24.06 1.51 -0.58
CA TRP A 10 -24.54 2.81 -0.11
C TRP A 10 -24.95 3.75 -1.27
N GLY A 11 -24.36 3.62 -2.46
CA GLY A 11 -24.73 4.41 -3.63
C GLY A 11 -26.18 4.20 -4.06
N ARG A 12 -26.75 3.01 -3.83
CA ARG A 12 -28.13 2.71 -4.21
C ARG A 12 -29.16 3.62 -3.51
N PRO A 13 -29.20 3.75 -2.17
CA PRO A 13 -30.14 4.67 -1.52
C PRO A 13 -29.84 6.15 -1.76
N THR A 14 -28.59 6.55 -2.03
CA THR A 14 -28.21 7.97 -2.18
C THR A 14 -28.41 8.50 -3.61
N TRP A 15 -28.02 7.73 -4.62
CA TRP A 15 -27.98 8.15 -6.03
C TRP A 15 -28.77 7.23 -6.96
N ASN A 16 -29.51 6.27 -6.42
CA ASN A 16 -30.29 5.28 -7.18
C ASN A 16 -29.46 4.40 -8.13
N THR A 17 -28.14 4.30 -7.93
CA THR A 17 -27.25 3.42 -8.70
C THR A 17 -26.20 2.77 -7.81
N TYR A 18 -25.80 1.53 -8.12
CA TYR A 18 -24.69 0.85 -7.44
C TYR A 18 -23.32 1.32 -7.95
N TRP A 19 -23.27 1.87 -9.16
CA TRP A 19 -22.04 2.30 -9.81
C TRP A 19 -22.34 3.31 -10.91
N ASP A 20 -21.46 4.29 -11.07
CA ASP A 20 -21.46 5.20 -12.20
C ASP A 20 -20.08 5.23 -12.84
N TRP A 21 -19.99 4.80 -14.10
CA TRP A 21 -18.75 4.85 -14.89
C TRP A 21 -18.40 6.28 -15.31
N GLY A 22 -19.36 7.21 -15.25
CA GLY A 22 -19.15 8.62 -15.49
C GLY A 22 -18.44 9.35 -14.35
N ASP A 23 -18.53 8.83 -13.11
CA ASP A 23 -17.94 9.43 -11.92
C ASP A 23 -16.42 9.17 -11.84
N VAL A 24 -15.63 10.24 -11.93
CA VAL A 24 -14.17 10.15 -11.96
C VAL A 24 -13.59 9.69 -10.63
N ARG A 25 -14.21 10.04 -9.48
CA ARG A 25 -13.76 9.59 -8.16
C ARG A 25 -13.92 8.08 -8.04
N LEU A 26 -15.05 7.53 -8.47
CA LEU A 26 -15.32 6.09 -8.42
C LEU A 26 -14.32 5.33 -9.31
N VAL A 27 -14.14 5.75 -10.57
CA VAL A 27 -13.23 5.10 -11.51
C VAL A 27 -11.77 5.17 -11.04
N THR A 28 -11.30 6.35 -10.60
CA THR A 28 -9.91 6.49 -10.09
C THR A 28 -9.67 5.70 -8.80
N THR A 29 -10.69 5.55 -7.94
CA THR A 29 -10.64 4.69 -6.75
C THR A 29 -10.59 3.20 -7.13
N LEU A 30 -11.32 2.78 -8.16
CA LEU A 30 -11.21 1.42 -8.71
C LEU A 30 -9.82 1.15 -9.27
N ILE A 31 -9.26 2.11 -10.04
CA ILE A 31 -7.88 2.03 -10.54
C ILE A 31 -6.89 1.92 -9.37
N LEU A 32 -7.05 2.72 -8.32
CA LEU A 32 -6.22 2.63 -7.12
C LEU A 32 -6.30 1.23 -6.50
N PHE A 33 -7.50 0.67 -6.36
CA PHE A 33 -7.68 -0.68 -5.84
C PHE A 33 -6.98 -1.74 -6.71
N LEU A 34 -7.11 -1.67 -8.04
CA LEU A 34 -6.43 -2.58 -8.95
C LEU A 34 -4.90 -2.42 -8.90
N MET A 35 -4.39 -1.19 -8.76
CA MET A 35 -2.96 -0.94 -8.55
C MET A 35 -2.47 -1.56 -7.24
N LEU A 36 -3.25 -1.49 -6.16
CA LEU A 36 -2.92 -2.13 -4.88
C LEU A 36 -2.91 -3.67 -4.98
N VAL A 37 -3.89 -4.25 -5.69
CA VAL A 37 -3.89 -5.70 -5.99
C VAL A 37 -2.67 -6.07 -6.83
N GLY A 38 -2.36 -5.28 -7.87
CA GLY A 38 -1.19 -5.46 -8.71
C GLY A 38 0.13 -5.36 -7.92
N TYR A 39 0.22 -4.42 -6.97
CA TYR A 39 1.38 -4.29 -6.09
C TYR A 39 1.60 -5.58 -5.28
N LEU A 40 0.54 -6.12 -4.68
CA LEU A 40 0.61 -7.37 -3.92
C LEU A 40 0.97 -8.56 -4.82
N ALA A 41 0.38 -8.62 -6.02
CA ALA A 41 0.68 -9.64 -7.01
C ALA A 41 2.17 -9.62 -7.40
N VAL A 42 2.74 -8.44 -7.68
CA VAL A 42 4.17 -8.30 -7.95
C VAL A 42 5.00 -8.74 -6.75
N ARG A 43 4.59 -8.37 -5.53
CA ARG A 43 5.35 -8.73 -4.32
C ARG A 43 5.29 -10.23 -3.98
N SER A 44 4.28 -10.94 -4.48
CA SER A 44 4.16 -12.40 -4.38
C SER A 44 4.94 -13.19 -5.44
N LEU A 45 5.54 -12.52 -6.43
CA LEU A 45 6.38 -13.18 -7.43
C LEU A 45 7.65 -13.74 -6.77
N GLY A 46 7.98 -14.99 -7.10
CA GLY A 46 9.29 -15.56 -6.78
C GLY A 46 10.41 -15.03 -7.70
N GLY A 47 11.65 -15.33 -7.34
CA GLY A 47 12.84 -14.95 -8.13
C GLY A 47 13.76 -14.01 -7.36
N ASP A 48 14.49 -13.16 -8.08
CA ASP A 48 15.42 -12.20 -7.47
C ASP A 48 14.67 -11.15 -6.64
N ASP A 49 14.92 -11.15 -5.33
CA ASP A 49 14.28 -10.26 -4.34
C ASP A 49 14.44 -8.77 -4.71
N ARG A 50 15.59 -8.38 -5.29
CA ARG A 50 15.89 -6.98 -5.64
C ARG A 50 15.11 -6.55 -6.88
N VAL A 51 14.97 -7.43 -7.86
CA VAL A 51 14.15 -7.21 -9.05
C VAL A 51 12.67 -7.07 -8.66
N VAL A 52 12.16 -7.99 -7.83
CA VAL A 52 10.77 -7.95 -7.34
C VAL A 52 10.53 -6.67 -6.53
N ALA A 53 11.45 -6.31 -5.63
CA ALA A 53 11.34 -5.09 -4.83
C ALA A 53 11.31 -3.83 -5.70
N THR A 54 12.18 -3.73 -6.72
CA THR A 54 12.23 -2.59 -7.64
C THR A 54 10.92 -2.46 -8.43
N ARG A 55 10.42 -3.56 -8.98
CA ARG A 55 9.15 -3.58 -9.74
C ARG A 55 7.96 -3.20 -8.86
N ALA A 56 7.90 -3.75 -7.64
CA ALA A 56 6.86 -3.41 -6.67
C ALA A 56 6.93 -1.91 -6.29
N ALA A 57 8.12 -1.35 -6.14
CA ALA A 57 8.30 0.07 -5.82
C ALA A 57 7.76 0.99 -6.94
N VAL A 58 7.96 0.64 -8.21
CA VAL A 58 7.38 1.39 -9.34
C VAL A 58 5.85 1.38 -9.28
N VAL A 59 5.23 0.21 -9.09
CA VAL A 59 3.77 0.11 -8.95
C VAL A 59 3.27 0.89 -7.74
N GLY A 60 3.97 0.79 -6.61
CA GLY A 60 3.65 1.54 -5.40
C GLY A 60 3.72 3.05 -5.59
N LEU A 61 4.72 3.56 -6.33
CA LEU A 61 4.83 4.98 -6.64
C LEU A 61 3.69 5.46 -7.54
N LEU A 62 3.32 4.68 -8.56
CA LEU A 62 2.17 5.00 -9.42
C LEU A 62 0.87 5.02 -8.62
N ALA A 63 0.67 4.07 -7.70
CA ALA A 63 -0.48 4.06 -6.81
C ALA A 63 -0.49 5.30 -5.88
N ALA A 64 0.67 5.69 -5.35
CA ALA A 64 0.81 6.87 -4.50
C ALA A 64 0.47 8.18 -5.25
N ILE A 65 0.84 8.29 -6.53
CA ILE A 65 0.46 9.42 -7.39
C ILE A 65 -1.05 9.43 -7.67
N ASN A 66 -1.70 8.27 -7.74
CA ASN A 66 -3.14 8.19 -7.95
C ASN A 66 -3.95 8.67 -6.72
N VAL A 67 -3.39 8.63 -5.51
CA VAL A 67 -4.06 9.12 -4.29
C VAL A 67 -4.47 10.59 -4.38
N PRO A 68 -3.59 11.56 -4.69
CA PRO A 68 -4.00 12.95 -4.87
C PRO A 68 -4.96 13.14 -6.05
N ILE A 69 -4.87 12.33 -7.11
CA ILE A 69 -5.82 12.35 -8.23
C ILE A 69 -7.22 11.98 -7.74
N VAL A 70 -7.35 10.90 -6.98
CA VAL A 70 -8.63 10.49 -6.35
C VAL A 70 -9.15 11.59 -5.42
N ASN A 71 -8.28 12.21 -4.60
CA ASN A 71 -8.68 13.27 -3.69
C ASN A 71 -9.26 14.48 -4.43
N ARG A 72 -8.52 14.98 -5.44
CA ARG A 72 -8.87 16.18 -6.23
C ARG A 72 -9.88 15.93 -7.35
N SER A 73 -10.25 14.68 -7.58
CA SER A 73 -11.18 14.31 -8.66
C SER A 73 -12.49 15.10 -8.64
N VAL A 74 -13.02 15.43 -7.45
CA VAL A 74 -14.27 16.21 -7.32
C VAL A 74 -14.09 17.66 -7.76
N GLU A 75 -12.92 18.25 -7.54
CA GLU A 75 -12.65 19.64 -7.94
C GLU A 75 -12.25 19.72 -9.41
N TRP A 76 -11.36 18.82 -9.86
CA TRP A 76 -10.83 18.82 -11.24
C TRP A 76 -11.86 18.39 -12.28
N TRP A 77 -12.79 17.51 -11.92
CA TRP A 77 -13.88 17.04 -12.79
C TRP A 77 -15.23 17.19 -12.07
N PHE A 78 -15.52 18.41 -11.62
CA PHE A 78 -16.72 18.75 -10.86
C PHE A 78 -18.04 18.44 -11.59
N ASP A 79 -18.01 18.39 -12.92
CA ASP A 79 -19.14 18.03 -13.79
C ASP A 79 -19.30 16.51 -13.99
N ARG A 80 -18.34 15.71 -13.49
CA ARG A 80 -18.29 14.26 -13.63
C ARG A 80 -18.11 13.56 -12.30
N THR A 81 -18.90 13.97 -11.32
CA THR A 81 -18.97 13.28 -10.03
C THR A 81 -20.35 13.40 -9.39
N LEU A 82 -20.77 12.35 -8.69
CA LEU A 82 -21.95 12.31 -7.83
C LEU A 82 -21.65 12.90 -6.44
N HIS A 83 -20.38 13.15 -6.13
CA HIS A 83 -19.92 13.54 -4.80
C HIS A 83 -19.90 15.06 -4.65
N GLN A 84 -20.18 15.52 -3.42
CA GLN A 84 -20.03 16.92 -3.06
C GLN A 84 -18.57 17.40 -3.20
N GLN A 85 -18.41 18.71 -3.36
CA GLN A 85 -17.12 19.40 -3.39
C GLN A 85 -16.46 19.43 -2.00
N SER A 86 -15.19 19.86 -1.97
CA SER A 86 -14.37 19.88 -0.76
C SER A 86 -14.73 21.04 0.17
N SER A 87 -15.34 20.76 1.32
CA SER A 87 -15.57 21.77 2.37
C SER A 87 -14.28 22.34 2.98
N LEU A 88 -13.14 21.65 2.83
CA LEU A 88 -11.82 22.13 3.26
C LEU A 88 -11.33 23.30 2.41
N THR A 89 -11.60 23.24 1.11
CA THR A 89 -11.11 24.23 0.13
C THR A 89 -11.98 25.50 0.16
N ASP A 90 -13.27 25.33 0.50
CA ASP A 90 -14.25 26.42 0.60
C ASP A 90 -14.12 27.25 1.89
N GLY A 91 -13.33 26.78 2.88
CA GLY A 91 -13.02 27.53 4.11
C GLY A 91 -14.13 27.56 5.17
N ASP A 92 -15.19 26.78 4.98
CA ASP A 92 -16.43 26.84 5.78
C ASP A 92 -16.49 25.71 6.85
N LEU A 93 -15.38 25.45 7.54
CA LEU A 93 -15.29 24.42 8.57
C LEU A 93 -15.39 25.00 9.97
N GLU A 94 -16.35 24.53 10.76
CA GLU A 94 -16.48 24.85 12.18
C GLU A 94 -15.21 24.44 12.97
N ASP A 95 -14.82 25.24 13.97
CA ASP A 95 -13.59 25.06 14.75
C ASP A 95 -13.42 23.64 15.32
N TRP A 96 -14.48 23.05 15.86
CA TRP A 96 -14.43 21.68 16.39
C TRP A 96 -14.23 20.61 15.31
N THR A 97 -14.75 20.85 14.11
CA THR A 97 -14.58 19.96 12.96
C THR A 97 -13.13 20.02 12.48
N LEU A 98 -12.56 21.22 12.37
CA LEU A 98 -11.16 21.41 12.00
C LEU A 98 -10.22 20.80 13.03
N PHE A 99 -10.47 21.03 14.33
CA PHE A 99 -9.70 20.43 15.41
C PHE A 99 -9.73 18.90 15.31
N THR A 100 -10.90 18.30 15.14
CA THR A 100 -11.06 16.85 15.03
C THR A 100 -10.32 16.28 13.82
N LEU A 101 -10.38 16.97 12.68
CA LEU A 101 -9.64 16.60 11.47
C LEU A 101 -8.13 16.61 11.70
N VAL A 102 -7.58 17.71 12.23
CA VAL A 102 -6.15 17.87 12.47
C VAL A 102 -5.66 16.86 13.50
N LEU A 103 -6.41 16.67 14.60
CA LEU A 103 -6.11 15.66 15.60
C LEU A 103 -6.08 14.26 14.98
N GLY A 104 -7.08 13.92 14.16
CA GLY A 104 -7.13 12.66 13.43
C GLY A 104 -5.92 12.44 12.52
N ILE A 105 -5.52 13.47 11.75
CA ILE A 105 -4.31 13.42 10.92
C ILE A 105 -3.07 13.18 11.76
N VAL A 106 -2.88 13.92 12.86
CA VAL A 106 -1.73 13.77 13.75
C VAL A 106 -1.66 12.36 14.32
N VAL A 107 -2.78 11.84 14.85
CA VAL A 107 -2.85 10.48 15.40
C VAL A 107 -2.50 9.44 14.34
N TRP A 108 -3.08 9.55 13.14
CA TRP A 108 -2.80 8.61 12.05
C TRP A 108 -1.36 8.68 11.54
N VAL A 109 -0.77 9.87 11.46
CA VAL A 109 0.65 10.04 11.08
C VAL A 109 1.56 9.41 12.14
N LEU A 110 1.32 9.67 13.42
CA LEU A 110 2.09 9.07 14.51
C LEU A 110 1.99 7.54 14.49
N PHE A 111 0.77 7.01 14.33
CA PHE A 111 0.54 5.58 14.18
C PHE A 111 1.25 5.00 12.96
N PHE A 112 1.17 5.65 11.81
CA PHE A 112 1.85 5.22 10.59
C PHE A 112 3.36 5.19 10.75
N VAL A 113 3.96 6.23 11.33
CA VAL A 113 5.41 6.29 11.60
C VAL A 113 5.82 5.16 12.55
N TRP A 114 5.06 4.97 13.63
CA TRP A 114 5.29 3.88 14.56
C TRP A 114 5.24 2.51 13.87
N ALA A 115 4.20 2.24 13.07
CA ALA A 115 4.05 0.98 12.34
C ALA A 115 5.16 0.79 11.29
N MET A 116 5.57 1.86 10.61
CA MET A 116 6.65 1.85 9.63
C MET A 116 7.99 1.47 10.27
N ILE A 117 8.34 2.05 11.42
CA ILE A 117 9.55 1.70 12.18
C ILE A 117 9.54 0.21 12.53
N HIS A 118 8.40 -0.32 13.00
CA HIS A 118 8.28 -1.74 13.34
C HIS A 118 8.39 -2.64 12.11
N ARG A 119 7.82 -2.25 10.97
CA ARG A 119 7.93 -2.99 9.70
C ARG A 119 9.38 -3.08 9.22
N PHE A 120 10.15 -1.99 9.33
CA PHE A 120 11.57 -1.97 9.00
C PHE A 120 12.39 -2.81 9.96
N ARG A 121 12.10 -2.73 11.27
CA ARG A 121 12.75 -3.56 12.29
C ARG A 121 12.57 -5.05 12.01
N ILE A 122 11.33 -5.47 11.72
CA ILE A 122 11.04 -6.87 11.33
C ILE A 122 11.82 -7.24 10.07
N GLY A 123 11.78 -6.39 9.03
CA GLY A 123 12.50 -6.67 7.79
C GLY A 123 14.02 -6.73 7.95
N TRP A 124 14.59 -6.00 8.91
CA TRP A 124 16.01 -6.08 9.25
C TRP A 124 16.34 -7.40 9.98
N LEU A 125 15.54 -7.76 10.99
CA LEU A 125 15.70 -9.03 11.73
C LEU A 125 15.56 -10.25 10.80
N GLU A 126 14.60 -10.23 9.88
CA GLU A 126 14.42 -11.28 8.87
C GLU A 126 15.63 -11.44 7.92
N ARG A 127 16.38 -10.35 7.67
CA ARG A 127 17.62 -10.43 6.88
C ARG A 127 18.77 -10.99 7.69
N GLU A 128 18.87 -10.58 8.96
CA GLU A 128 19.92 -11.07 9.87
C GLU A 128 19.81 -12.58 10.11
N VAL A 129 18.60 -13.07 10.38
CA VAL A 129 18.35 -14.52 10.55
C VAL A 129 18.74 -15.29 9.28
N ARG A 130 18.34 -14.80 8.10
CA ARG A 130 18.69 -15.45 6.81
C ARG A 130 20.19 -15.47 6.54
N ALA A 131 20.93 -14.43 6.93
CA ALA A 131 22.38 -14.39 6.79
C ALA A 131 23.06 -15.44 7.70
N GLY A 132 22.63 -15.54 8.97
CA GLY A 132 23.16 -16.53 9.90
C GLY A 132 22.87 -17.98 9.49
N ASP A 133 21.69 -18.26 8.93
CA ASP A 133 21.35 -19.59 8.43
C ASP A 133 22.21 -20.00 7.22
N LEU A 134 22.54 -19.05 6.34
CA LEU A 134 23.46 -19.27 5.23
C LEU A 134 24.88 -19.60 5.72
N ASP A 135 25.39 -18.85 6.70
CA ASP A 135 26.72 -19.08 7.27
C ASP A 135 26.84 -20.47 7.90
N ARG A 136 25.81 -20.92 8.61
CA ARG A 136 25.76 -22.30 9.16
C ARG A 136 25.83 -23.35 8.06
N ALA A 137 25.02 -23.21 7.00
CA ALA A 137 25.01 -24.15 5.88
C ALA A 137 26.39 -24.20 5.17
N LEU A 138 27.09 -23.07 5.05
CA LEU A 138 28.44 -23.03 4.48
C LEU A 138 29.47 -23.76 5.35
N VAL A 139 29.38 -23.63 6.67
CA VAL A 139 30.26 -24.35 7.61
C VAL A 139 30.04 -25.85 7.51
N GLU A 140 28.77 -26.30 7.50
CA GLU A 140 28.42 -27.73 7.35
C GLU A 140 28.97 -28.32 6.05
N ARG A 141 28.77 -27.63 4.91
CA ARG A 141 29.31 -28.08 3.61
C ARG A 141 30.83 -28.15 3.57
N ARG A 142 31.53 -27.23 4.23
CA ARG A 142 33.00 -27.28 4.33
C ARG A 142 33.46 -28.47 5.17
N ALA A 143 32.75 -28.78 6.26
CA ALA A 143 33.05 -29.95 7.09
C ALA A 143 32.81 -31.27 6.35
N GLU A 144 31.78 -31.38 5.51
CA GLU A 144 31.57 -32.54 4.63
C GLU A 144 32.75 -32.72 3.65
N ALA A 145 33.23 -31.62 3.05
CA ALA A 145 34.32 -31.66 2.09
C ALA A 145 35.66 -32.11 2.72
N THR A 146 35.96 -31.67 3.94
CA THR A 146 37.18 -32.11 4.65
C THR A 146 37.13 -33.57 5.08
N LEU A 147 35.93 -34.10 5.41
CA LEU A 147 35.75 -35.52 5.72
C LEU A 147 35.90 -36.41 4.48
N GLY A 148 35.45 -35.95 3.30
CA GLY A 148 35.58 -36.70 2.04
C GLY A 148 37.02 -36.83 1.53
N ASP A 149 37.87 -35.84 1.77
CA ASP A 149 39.28 -35.83 1.31
C ASP A 149 40.20 -36.68 2.21
N GLY A 150 39.79 -36.90 3.48
CA GLY A 150 40.52 -37.74 4.44
C GLY A 150 40.27 -39.26 4.32
N GLY A 151 39.19 -39.68 3.65
CA GLY A 151 38.82 -41.09 3.46
C GLY A 151 39.42 -41.76 2.22
N ALA A 152 40.10 -41.00 1.35
CA ALA A 152 40.69 -41.47 0.09
C ALA A 152 42.20 -41.79 0.18
N ARG A 153 42.76 -41.96 1.39
CA ARG A 153 44.16 -42.35 1.62
C ARG A 153 44.28 -43.69 2.32
#